data_AF-A0A528JI74-F1
#
_entry.id   AF-A0A528JI74-F1
#
_cell.length_a   1.000
_cell.length_b   1.000
_cell.length_c   1.000
_cell.angle_alpha   90.00
_cell.angle_beta   90.00
_cell.angle_gamma   90.00
#
_symmetry.space_group_name_H-M   'P 1'
#
loop_
_entity.id
_entity.type
_entity.pdbx_description
1 polymer ?
#
loop_
_entity_poly.entity_id
_entity_poly.type
_entity_poly.pdbx_seq_one_letter_code
_entity_poly.pdbx_strand_id
1 'polypeptide(L)'
;MLEVSNATLHYGAAQALRGVSLKAGAGKITCVLGRNGVGKTSLMRSIVGHHRLTSGSVAFEGKALDRSAAYDRARSGIAFVPQGREIFPLLTVRENLESGFAPLKRADRNIPGHVFELFPVLKQMLGRRGGDLSGGQQ
;
A
#
# COMPACT_ATOMS: atom_id res chain seq x y z
N MET A 1 -2.72 -14.04 6.66
CA MET A 1 -3.97 -14.01 5.90
C MET A 1 -4.71 -12.69 6.13
N LEU A 2 -5.20 -12.05 5.07
CA LEU A 2 -6.06 -10.87 5.13
C LEU A 2 -7.52 -11.28 4.90
N GLU A 3 -8.43 -10.76 5.71
CA GLU A 3 -9.88 -10.98 5.58
C GLU A 3 -10.64 -9.66 5.58
N VAL A 4 -11.60 -9.53 4.68
CA VAL A 4 -12.56 -8.43 4.63
C VAL A 4 -13.95 -9.03 4.67
N SER A 5 -14.79 -8.57 5.60
CA SER A 5 -16.13 -9.11 5.80
C SER A 5 -17.17 -8.01 5.68
N ASN A 6 -18.08 -8.15 4.72
CA ASN A 6 -19.23 -7.28 4.47
C ASN A 6 -18.88 -5.77 4.44
N ALA A 7 -17.72 -5.44 3.88
CA ALA A 7 -17.21 -4.09 3.84
C ALA A 7 -18.13 -3.15 3.06
N THR A 8 -18.61 -2.13 3.76
CA THR A 8 -19.43 -1.06 3.23
C THR A 8 -18.76 0.27 3.50
N LEU A 9 -18.68 1.13 2.49
CA LEU A 9 -18.02 2.43 2.57
C LEU A 9 -18.86 3.46 1.82
N HIS A 10 -19.00 4.64 2.44
CA HIS A 10 -19.64 5.80 1.84
C HIS A 10 -18.66 6.98 1.73
N TYR A 11 -18.82 7.76 0.67
CA TYR A 11 -18.27 9.11 0.56
C TYR A 11 -19.45 10.08 0.52
N GLY A 12 -19.71 10.74 1.65
CA GLY A 12 -20.95 11.51 1.81
C GLY A 12 -22.17 10.60 1.59
N ALA A 13 -23.07 11.01 0.68
CA ALA A 13 -24.27 10.23 0.32
C ALA A 13 -23.98 9.05 -0.64
N ALA A 14 -22.80 8.99 -1.27
CA ALA A 14 -22.50 7.99 -2.28
C ALA A 14 -21.92 6.71 -1.64
N GLN A 15 -22.58 5.57 -1.84
CA GLN A 15 -22.09 4.26 -1.40
C GLN A 15 -21.09 3.67 -2.41
N ALA A 16 -19.81 3.61 -2.04
CA ALA A 16 -18.72 3.13 -2.87
C ALA A 16 -18.46 1.61 -2.73
N LEU A 17 -18.68 1.04 -1.55
CA LEU A 17 -18.61 -0.42 -1.31
C LEU A 17 -19.95 -0.90 -0.77
N ARG A 18 -20.43 -2.04 -1.25
CA ARG A 18 -21.74 -2.62 -0.92
C ARG A 18 -21.57 -4.05 -0.41
N GLY A 19 -21.27 -4.20 0.88
CA GLY A 19 -21.15 -5.52 1.51
C GLY A 19 -20.08 -6.43 0.91
N VAL A 20 -18.90 -5.87 0.57
CA VAL A 20 -17.83 -6.63 -0.10
C VAL A 20 -17.11 -7.55 0.88
N SER A 21 -16.97 -8.83 0.52
CA SER A 21 -16.23 -9.82 1.30
C SER A 21 -15.15 -10.48 0.47
N LEU A 22 -13.95 -10.66 1.03
CA LEU A 22 -12.85 -11.40 0.39
C LEU A 22 -11.87 -11.95 1.42
N LYS A 23 -11.08 -12.94 0.98
CA LYS A 23 -9.92 -13.43 1.71
C LYS A 23 -8.71 -13.43 0.79
N ALA A 24 -7.57 -12.95 1.28
CA ALA A 24 -6.28 -13.07 0.61
C ALA A 24 -5.34 -13.93 1.47
N GLY A 25 -4.99 -15.10 0.93
CA GLY A 25 -4.16 -16.09 1.61
C GLY A 25 -2.67 -15.71 1.60
N ALA A 26 -1.92 -16.17 2.61
CA ALA A 26 -0.47 -16.02 2.64
C ALA A 26 0.17 -16.78 1.46
N GLY A 27 1.22 -16.21 0.86
CA GLY A 27 1.92 -16.80 -0.28
C GLY A 27 1.11 -16.84 -1.59
N LYS A 28 -0.03 -16.15 -1.66
CA LYS A 28 -0.90 -16.12 -2.84
C LYS A 28 -1.08 -14.71 -3.38
N ILE A 29 -1.18 -14.60 -4.70
CA ILE A 29 -1.60 -13.39 -5.38
C ILE A 29 -3.13 -13.40 -5.47
N THR A 30 -3.79 -12.44 -4.83
CA THR A 30 -5.25 -12.27 -4.89
C THR A 30 -5.57 -10.99 -5.66
N CYS A 31 -6.30 -11.12 -6.76
CA CYS A 31 -6.61 -10.01 -7.65
C CYS A 31 -8.06 -9.53 -7.45
N VAL A 32 -8.24 -8.21 -7.34
CA VAL A 32 -9.56 -7.57 -7.39
C VAL A 32 -9.69 -6.84 -8.72
N LEU A 33 -10.54 -7.35 -9.60
CA LEU A 33 -10.72 -6.84 -10.95
C LEU A 33 -12.10 -6.19 -11.13
N GLY A 34 -12.20 -5.31 -12.12
CA GLY A 34 -13.46 -4.66 -12.48
C GLY A 34 -13.24 -3.29 -13.11
N ARG A 35 -14.32 -2.69 -13.62
CA ARG A 35 -14.30 -1.40 -14.33
C ARG A 35 -13.84 -0.24 -13.43
N ASN A 36 -13.47 0.88 -14.05
CA ASN A 36 -13.21 2.12 -13.32
C ASN A 36 -14.48 2.55 -12.56
N GLY A 37 -14.31 3.07 -11.34
CA GLY A 37 -15.43 3.48 -10.48
C GLY A 37 -16.11 2.36 -9.68
N VAL A 38 -15.77 1.08 -9.88
CA VAL A 38 -16.42 -0.05 -9.15
C VAL A 38 -16.00 -0.18 -7.68
N GLY A 39 -15.13 0.70 -7.16
CA GLY A 39 -14.73 0.72 -5.75
C GLY A 39 -13.42 -0.01 -5.43
N LYS A 40 -12.62 -0.46 -6.41
CA LYS A 40 -11.33 -1.13 -6.16
C LYS A 40 -10.38 -0.30 -5.28
N THR A 41 -10.15 0.96 -5.64
CA THR A 41 -9.28 1.86 -4.87
C THR A 41 -9.87 2.16 -3.50
N SER A 42 -11.19 2.27 -3.39
CA SER A 42 -11.89 2.46 -2.11
C SER A 42 -11.67 1.28 -1.17
N LEU A 43 -11.77 0.05 -1.68
CA LEU A 43 -11.48 -1.17 -0.94
C LEU A 43 -10.03 -1.18 -0.43
N MET A 44 -9.06 -0.90 -1.30
CA MET A 44 -7.65 -0.84 -0.91
C MET A 44 -7.42 0.24 0.17
N ARG A 45 -7.96 1.44 -0.02
CA ARG A 45 -7.89 2.54 0.96
C ARG A 45 -8.52 2.18 2.31
N SER A 46 -9.58 1.38 2.31
CA SER A 46 -10.19 0.90 3.56
C SER A 46 -9.38 -0.19 4.26
N ILE A 47 -8.71 -1.07 3.50
CA ILE A 47 -7.80 -2.09 4.04
C ILE A 47 -6.58 -1.43 4.70
N VAL A 48 -6.02 -0.40 4.10
CA VAL A 48 -4.81 0.28 4.62
C VAL A 48 -5.12 1.34 5.67
N GLY A 49 -6.41 1.62 5.93
CA GLY A 49 -6.85 2.53 6.99
C GLY A 49 -6.93 4.00 6.60
N HIS A 50 -6.86 4.34 5.30
CA HIS A 50 -7.09 5.71 4.81
C HIS A 50 -8.56 6.13 4.87
N HIS A 51 -9.48 5.17 4.71
CA HIS A 51 -10.92 5.41 4.85
C HIS A 51 -11.57 4.37 5.73
N ARG A 52 -12.25 4.82 6.79
CA ARG A 52 -12.97 3.94 7.71
C ARG A 52 -14.22 3.38 7.02
N LEU A 53 -14.43 2.07 7.13
CA LEU A 53 -15.67 1.43 6.70
C LEU A 53 -16.86 1.97 7.50
N THR A 54 -17.99 2.15 6.83
CA THR A 54 -19.28 2.44 7.46
C THR A 54 -19.77 1.23 8.25
N SER A 55 -19.62 0.04 7.68
CA SER A 55 -19.92 -1.25 8.33
C SER A 55 -19.08 -2.37 7.73
N GLY A 56 -19.07 -3.51 8.41
CA GLY A 56 -18.16 -4.62 8.11
C GLY A 56 -16.83 -4.49 8.88
N SER A 57 -15.90 -5.39 8.57
CA SER A 57 -14.61 -5.47 9.26
C SER A 57 -13.46 -5.85 8.33
N VAL A 58 -12.24 -5.52 8.77
CA VAL A 58 -10.99 -5.97 8.16
C VAL A 58 -10.13 -6.63 9.24
N ALA A 59 -9.59 -7.81 8.96
CA ALA A 59 -8.66 -8.50 9.85
C ALA A 59 -7.39 -8.91 9.08
N PHE A 60 -6.25 -8.87 9.77
CA PHE A 60 -4.96 -9.30 9.24
C PHE A 60 -4.27 -10.21 10.25
N GLU A 61 -3.86 -11.39 9.81
CA GLU A 61 -3.29 -12.46 10.64
C GLU A 61 -4.14 -12.74 11.89
N GLY A 62 -5.46 -12.85 11.70
CA GLY A 62 -6.43 -13.12 12.77
C GLY A 62 -6.71 -11.92 13.70
N LYS A 63 -6.04 -10.78 13.50
CA LYS A 63 -6.24 -9.57 14.32
C LYS A 63 -7.17 -8.59 13.60
N ALA A 64 -8.24 -8.18 14.28
CA ALA A 64 -9.12 -7.13 13.78
C ALA A 64 -8.35 -5.81 13.65
N LEU A 65 -8.53 -5.12 12.52
CA LEU A 65 -7.93 -3.82 12.23
C LEU A 65 -8.93 -2.67 12.40
N ASP A 66 -10.17 -2.99 12.77
CA ASP A 66 -11.24 -2.04 12.97
C ASP A 66 -10.81 -1.04 14.06
N ARG A 67 -10.62 0.24 13.69
CA ARG A 67 -10.07 1.36 14.50
C ARG A 67 -8.55 1.56 14.53
N SER A 68 -7.75 0.65 13.99
CA SER A 68 -6.31 0.90 13.84
C SER A 68 -6.04 1.98 12.80
N ALA A 69 -5.13 2.91 13.12
CA ALA A 69 -4.70 3.94 12.19
C ALA A 69 -3.82 3.36 11.08
N ALA A 70 -3.68 4.06 9.96
CA ALA A 70 -2.91 3.59 8.81
C ALA A 70 -1.45 3.25 9.17
N TYR A 71 -0.82 4.04 10.05
CA TYR A 71 0.55 3.77 10.51
C TYR A 71 0.66 2.51 11.39
N ASP A 72 -0.37 2.17 12.17
CA ASP A 72 -0.39 0.94 12.96
C ASP A 72 -0.55 -0.29 12.07
N ARG A 73 -1.37 -0.16 11.01
CA ARG A 73 -1.52 -1.20 9.97
C ARG A 73 -0.23 -1.40 9.18
N ALA A 74 0.49 -0.33 8.87
CA ALA A 74 1.80 -0.43 8.24
C ALA A 74 2.79 -1.19 9.13
N ARG A 75 2.83 -0.87 10.42
CA ARG A 75 3.67 -1.56 11.41
C ARG A 75 3.29 -3.03 11.62
N SER A 76 2.03 -3.42 11.35
CA SER A 76 1.61 -4.81 11.42
C SER A 76 2.02 -5.65 10.20
N GLY A 77 2.59 -5.02 9.16
CA GLY A 77 3.11 -5.70 7.97
C GLY A 77 2.33 -5.44 6.68
N ILE A 78 1.41 -4.46 6.67
CA ILE A 78 0.66 -4.09 5.46
C ILE A 78 1.39 -2.97 4.72
N ALA A 79 1.89 -3.25 3.52
CA ALA A 79 2.44 -2.24 2.61
C ALA A 79 1.39 -1.85 1.55
N PHE A 80 1.43 -0.59 1.10
CA PHE A 80 0.51 -0.06 0.10
C PHE A 80 1.25 0.73 -0.98
N VAL A 81 1.05 0.32 -2.23
CA VAL A 81 1.55 1.05 -3.41
C VAL A 81 0.32 1.63 -4.15
N PRO A 82 0.11 2.95 -4.12
CA PRO A 82 -1.04 3.59 -4.76
C PRO A 82 -0.87 3.68 -6.28
N GLN A 83 -1.99 3.85 -7.00
CA GLN A 83 -2.02 3.94 -8.46
C GLN A 83 -1.23 5.14 -9.02
N GLY A 84 -1.11 6.23 -8.25
CA GLY A 84 -0.56 7.51 -8.71
C GLY A 84 0.96 7.65 -8.65
N ARG A 85 1.70 6.56 -8.40
CA ARG A 85 3.17 6.58 -8.30
C ARG A 85 3.64 7.68 -7.33
N GLU A 86 3.15 7.60 -6.10
CA GLU A 86 3.32 8.61 -5.03
C GLU A 86 4.74 8.61 -4.44
N ILE A 87 5.76 8.70 -5.30
CA ILE A 87 7.15 8.92 -4.91
C ILE A 87 7.37 10.39 -4.54
N PHE A 88 8.49 10.71 -3.89
CA PHE A 88 8.93 12.08 -3.65
C PHE A 88 9.74 12.57 -4.86
N PRO A 89 9.16 13.40 -5.76
CA PRO A 89 9.79 13.71 -7.04
C PRO A 89 11.05 14.58 -6.91
N LEU A 90 11.15 15.35 -5.82
CA LEU A 90 12.28 16.23 -5.54
C LEU A 90 13.46 15.49 -4.89
N LEU A 91 13.21 14.30 -4.33
CA LEU A 91 14.25 13.46 -3.75
C LEU A 91 14.88 12.59 -4.83
N THR A 92 16.15 12.24 -4.65
CA THR A 92 16.83 11.26 -5.48
C THR A 92 16.21 9.87 -5.32
N VAL A 93 16.50 8.97 -6.26
CA VAL A 93 16.12 7.54 -6.14
C VAL A 93 16.63 6.97 -4.83
N ARG A 94 17.87 7.28 -4.45
CA ARG A 94 18.43 6.84 -3.16
C ARG A 94 17.59 7.32 -1.98
N GLU A 95 17.32 8.62 -1.90
CA GLU A 95 16.58 9.21 -0.79
C GLU A 95 15.13 8.69 -0.71
N ASN A 96 14.48 8.44 -1.86
CA ASN A 96 13.18 7.78 -1.92
C ASN A 96 13.24 6.38 -1.29
N LEU A 97 14.21 5.56 -1.69
CA LEU A 97 14.38 4.21 -1.15
C LEU A 97 14.70 4.25 0.35
N GLU A 98 15.62 5.12 0.77
CA GLU A 98 15.98 5.31 2.19
C GLU A 98 14.79 5.74 3.06
N SER A 99 13.86 6.52 2.52
CA SER A 99 12.65 6.95 3.24
C SER A 99 11.80 5.76 3.71
N GLY A 100 11.75 4.67 2.95
CA GLY A 100 11.05 3.43 3.32
C GLY A 100 11.67 2.72 4.52
N PHE A 101 12.95 2.95 4.80
CA PHE A 101 13.68 2.35 5.93
C PHE A 101 13.79 3.28 7.14
N ALA A 102 13.37 4.54 7.02
CA ALA A 102 13.40 5.52 8.11
C ALA A 102 12.74 5.05 9.42
N PRO A 103 11.65 4.24 9.42
CA PRO A 103 11.06 3.71 10.64
C PRO A 103 11.92 2.68 11.39
N LEU A 104 12.96 2.11 10.76
CA LEU A 104 13.82 1.11 11.37
C LEU A 104 14.82 1.73 12.36
N LYS A 105 15.41 0.86 13.21
CA LYS A 105 16.54 1.24 14.06
C LYS A 105 17.70 1.68 13.17
N ARG A 106 18.49 2.65 13.66
CA ARG A 106 19.58 3.26 12.87
C ARG A 106 20.55 2.23 12.26
N ALA A 107 20.86 1.15 12.99
CA ALA A 107 21.74 0.09 12.52
C ALA A 107 21.18 -0.67 11.29
N ASP A 108 19.86 -0.71 11.14
CA ASP A 108 19.16 -1.44 10.09
C ASP A 108 18.74 -0.53 8.91
N ARG A 109 19.05 0.77 8.97
CA ARG A 109 18.73 1.75 7.91
C ARG A 109 19.70 1.65 6.75
N ASN A 110 19.53 0.62 5.94
CA ASN A 110 20.23 0.46 4.67
C ASN A 110 19.26 -0.07 3.62
N ILE A 111 19.56 0.21 2.34
CA ILE A 111 18.84 -0.37 1.21
C ILE A 111 19.42 -1.77 0.96
N PRO A 112 18.65 -2.86 1.12
CA PRO A 112 19.14 -4.20 0.89
C PRO A 112 19.55 -4.43 -0.58
N GLY A 113 20.60 -5.21 -0.81
CA GLY A 113 21.10 -5.50 -2.16
C GLY A 113 20.05 -6.12 -3.10
N HIS A 114 19.14 -6.94 -2.57
CA HIS A 114 18.09 -7.60 -3.35
C HIS A 114 17.14 -6.60 -4.05
N VAL A 115 16.99 -5.37 -3.54
CA VAL A 115 16.20 -4.33 -4.21
C VAL A 115 16.77 -4.03 -5.60
N PHE A 116 18.09 -4.03 -5.73
CA PHE A 116 18.77 -3.81 -7.01
C PHE A 116 18.86 -5.08 -7.87
N GLU A 117 18.66 -6.26 -7.30
CA GLU A 117 18.49 -7.50 -8.07
C GLU A 117 17.11 -7.53 -8.73
N LEU A 118 16.08 -7.10 -8.00
CA LEU A 118 14.71 -6.96 -8.53
C LEU A 118 14.58 -5.80 -9.51
N PHE A 119 15.24 -4.67 -9.23
CA PHE A 119 15.16 -3.46 -10.03
C PHE A 119 16.56 -2.92 -10.39
N PRO A 120 17.30 -3.58 -11.30
CA PRO A 120 18.68 -3.19 -11.65
C PRO A 120 18.82 -1.76 -12.14
N VAL A 121 17.79 -1.25 -12.83
CA VAL A 121 17.76 0.13 -13.36
C VAL A 121 17.89 1.19 -12.26
N LEU A 122 17.36 0.94 -11.06
CA LEU A 122 17.44 1.88 -9.95
C LEU A 122 18.88 2.07 -9.45
N LYS A 123 19.72 1.03 -9.53
CA LYS A 123 21.14 1.09 -9.13
C LYS A 123 21.92 2.11 -9.96
N GLN A 124 21.62 2.17 -11.26
CA GLN A 124 22.25 3.10 -12.20
C GLN A 124 21.73 4.54 -12.04
N MET A 125 20.58 4.72 -11.38
CA MET A 125 19.87 5.99 -11.27
C MET A 125 19.83 6.55 -9.85
N LEU A 126 20.60 6.00 -8.91
CA LEU A 126 20.57 6.38 -7.49
C LEU A 126 20.67 7.89 -7.24
N GLY A 127 21.47 8.59 -8.04
CA GLY A 127 21.67 10.05 -7.92
C GLY A 127 20.67 10.90 -8.71
N ARG A 128 19.80 10.31 -9.53
CA ARG A 128 18.78 11.05 -10.29
C ARG A 128 17.59 11.37 -9.39
N ARG A 129 16.92 12.49 -9.63
CA ARG A 129 15.67 12.84 -8.94
C ARG A 129 14.54 11.92 -9.41
N GLY A 130 13.62 11.60 -8.50
CA GLY A 130 12.46 10.77 -8.79
C GLY A 130 11.59 11.34 -9.91
N GLY A 131 11.46 12.68 -9.96
CA GLY A 131 10.70 13.37 -11.00
C GLY A 131 11.28 13.24 -12.41
N ASP A 132 12.57 12.91 -12.56
CA ASP A 132 13.24 12.76 -13.86
C ASP A 132 13.11 11.34 -14.43
N LEU A 133 12.51 10.42 -13.67
CA LEU A 133 12.30 9.04 -14.05
C LEU A 133 11.08 8.91 -14.97
N SER A 134 11.12 7.92 -15.87
CA SER A 134 9.95 7.54 -16.65
C SER A 134 8.86 6.94 -15.75
N GLY A 135 7.62 6.91 -16.22
CA GLY A 135 6.53 6.33 -15.44
C GLY A 135 6.66 4.84 -15.12
N GLY A 136 7.49 4.08 -15.83
CA GLY A 136 7.78 2.69 -15.48
C GLY A 136 8.92 2.54 -14.45
N GLN A 137 9.68 3.62 -14.23
CA GLN A 137 10.77 3.69 -13.27
C GLN A 137 10.34 4.30 -11.93
N GLN A 138 9.32 5.17 -11.95
CA GLN A 138 8.62 5.69 -10.76
C GLN A 138 7.70 4.62 -10.17
#